data_AF-A0A1G9X620-F1
#
_entry.id   AF-A0A1G9X620-F1
#
_cell.length_a   1.000
_cell.length_b   1.000
_cell.length_c   1.000
_cell.angle_alpha   90.00
_cell.angle_beta   90.00
_cell.angle_gamma   90.00
#
_symmetry.space_group_name_H-M   'P 1'
#
loop_
_entity.id
_entity.type
_entity.pdbx_description
1 polymer ?
#
loop_
_entity_poly.entity_id
_entity_poly.type
_entity_poly.pdbx_seq_one_letter_code
_entity_poly.pdbx_strand_id
1 'polypeptide(L)'
;MNIIDEEGRLFGYANVVDALVVLVVVAVVAAGTAFVLAPEPEQPEPTTATTNATLDLGTQPDYIASSIEAGDSFAPAADNELTVTDVHLAPGGDGTRVVLGVELQGTVAGDTIKYNGAPPRLGRSLTIQTDSYQASGTIRAVGDTETFDTTSTELLTRTTLSAEDARNLTAGQEIRVAGRTVGTVESVTTYGTTSPDRKQVYVGLSLDTVTLERQPRFGGTVVREGATVPVQTNVQSFTGEIQRVGTTSQPGEQAARTVTLRMRNVPPEVAESVQAGMEESNAEGTVARLTDVERSESTVVLTSDDGNIYERVHPVNQDVRLTAELSVRETATGATFKGQTLQQGRTVVLDLGTVTVEATVVTA
;
A
#
# COMPACT_ATOMS: atom_id res chain seq x y z
N MET A 1 -14.68 -83.12 52.55
CA MET A 1 -14.02 -83.81 51.43
C MET A 1 -12.60 -83.30 51.35
N ASN A 2 -11.60 -84.16 51.56
CA ASN A 2 -10.20 -83.79 51.36
C ASN A 2 -9.92 -83.79 49.85
N ILE A 3 -9.33 -82.70 49.38
CA ILE A 3 -9.09 -82.43 47.95
C ILE A 3 -7.81 -83.15 47.44
N ILE A 4 -6.98 -83.63 48.37
CA ILE A 4 -5.67 -84.27 48.11
C ILE A 4 -5.56 -85.56 48.97
N ASP A 5 -5.14 -86.68 48.38
CA ASP A 5 -4.92 -87.96 49.08
C ASP A 5 -3.47 -88.15 49.60
N GLU A 6 -3.23 -89.24 50.35
CA GLU A 6 -1.93 -89.56 50.97
C GLU A 6 -0.82 -89.92 49.96
N GLU A 7 -1.16 -90.16 48.69
CA GLU A 7 -0.23 -90.34 47.57
C GLU A 7 -0.01 -89.06 46.74
N GLY A 8 -0.57 -87.92 47.18
CA GLY A 8 -0.37 -86.62 46.54
C GLY A 8 -1.17 -86.42 45.25
N ARG A 9 -2.33 -87.07 45.10
CA ARG A 9 -3.20 -86.92 43.91
C ARG A 9 -4.34 -85.94 44.17
N LEU A 10 -4.59 -85.05 43.21
CA LEU A 10 -5.68 -84.07 43.22
C LEU A 10 -6.95 -84.73 42.66
N PHE A 11 -8.01 -84.82 43.47
CA PHE A 11 -9.29 -85.46 43.11
C PHE A 11 -9.18 -86.93 42.61
N GLY A 12 -8.11 -87.66 42.94
CA GLY A 12 -7.94 -89.08 42.59
C GLY A 12 -7.61 -89.40 41.12
N TYR A 13 -7.53 -88.40 40.24
CA TYR A 13 -7.30 -88.61 38.79
C TYR A 13 -5.93 -88.13 38.29
N ALA A 14 -5.26 -87.17 38.96
CA ALA A 14 -3.97 -86.62 38.52
C ALA A 14 -3.01 -86.34 39.70
N ASN A 15 -1.70 -86.43 39.47
CA ASN A 15 -0.67 -86.13 40.46
C ASN A 15 -0.59 -84.60 40.69
N VAL A 16 -0.58 -84.15 41.95
CA VAL A 16 -0.52 -82.74 42.36
C VAL A 16 0.67 -82.01 41.71
N VAL A 17 1.81 -82.69 41.59
CA VAL A 17 3.02 -82.11 41.02
C VAL A 17 2.83 -81.79 39.53
N ASP A 18 2.19 -82.70 38.79
CA ASP A 18 1.95 -82.55 37.36
C ASP A 18 0.88 -81.48 37.07
N ALA A 19 -0.15 -81.40 37.93
CA ALA A 19 -1.13 -80.32 37.88
C ALA A 19 -0.50 -78.94 38.11
N LEU A 20 0.50 -78.85 39.00
CA LEU A 20 1.22 -77.60 39.25
C LEU A 20 2.13 -77.21 38.07
N VAL A 21 2.82 -78.19 37.45
CA VAL A 21 3.62 -77.95 36.24
C VAL A 21 2.75 -77.47 35.07
N VAL A 22 1.60 -78.11 34.84
CA VAL A 22 0.64 -77.66 33.82
C VAL A 22 0.15 -76.24 34.11
N LEU A 23 -0.13 -75.91 35.38
CA LEU A 23 -0.56 -74.56 35.76
C LEU A 23 0.54 -73.53 35.49
N VAL A 24 1.80 -73.85 35.78
CA VAL A 24 2.94 -72.99 35.46
C VAL A 24 3.11 -72.82 33.96
N VAL A 25 3.00 -73.90 33.17
CA VAL A 25 3.09 -73.82 31.70
C VAL A 25 1.94 -72.98 31.13
N VAL A 26 0.72 -73.16 31.61
CA VAL A 26 -0.43 -72.34 31.19
C VAL A 26 -0.24 -70.88 31.60
N ALA A 27 0.29 -70.60 32.79
CA ALA A 27 0.60 -69.25 33.22
C ALA A 27 1.68 -68.59 32.36
N VAL A 28 2.73 -69.33 31.99
CA VAL A 28 3.81 -68.84 31.12
C VAL A 28 3.32 -68.62 29.70
N VAL A 29 2.50 -69.53 29.16
CA VAL A 29 1.89 -69.37 27.84
C VAL A 29 0.91 -68.20 27.83
N ALA A 30 0.06 -68.05 28.85
CA ALA A 30 -0.86 -66.93 28.99
C ALA A 30 -0.13 -65.59 29.18
N ALA A 31 0.96 -65.57 29.94
CA ALA A 31 1.79 -64.37 30.09
C ALA A 31 2.53 -64.04 28.78
N GLY A 32 3.02 -65.05 28.06
CA GLY A 32 3.68 -64.89 26.77
C GLY A 32 2.72 -64.39 25.68
N THR A 33 1.50 -64.93 25.61
CA THR A 33 0.47 -64.45 24.68
C THR A 33 -0.01 -63.06 25.05
N ALA A 34 -0.19 -62.76 26.35
CA ALA A 34 -0.54 -61.42 26.81
C ALA A 34 0.54 -60.38 26.50
N PHE A 35 1.83 -60.75 26.54
CA PHE A 35 2.93 -59.83 26.21
C PHE A 35 3.08 -59.59 24.71
N VAL A 36 2.85 -60.62 23.87
CA VAL A 36 2.89 -60.48 22.40
C VAL A 36 1.65 -59.76 21.86
N LEU A 37 0.51 -59.87 22.54
CA LEU A 37 -0.73 -59.18 22.19
C LEU A 37 -0.92 -57.87 22.97
N ALA A 38 0.00 -57.52 23.87
CA ALA A 38 -0.03 -56.24 24.55
C ALA A 38 0.17 -55.16 23.47
N PRO A 39 -0.77 -54.20 23.33
CA PRO A 39 -0.53 -53.06 22.47
C PRO A 39 0.74 -52.37 22.96
N GLU A 40 1.62 -52.00 22.02
CA GLU A 40 2.77 -51.15 22.34
C GLU A 40 2.28 -49.93 23.12
N PRO A 41 2.95 -49.54 24.22
CA PRO A 41 2.57 -48.35 24.93
C PRO A 41 2.60 -47.18 23.95
N GLU A 42 1.46 -46.53 23.75
CA GLU A 42 1.36 -45.33 22.91
C GLU A 42 2.43 -44.35 23.40
N GLN A 43 3.41 -44.03 22.53
CA GLN A 43 4.34 -42.97 22.84
C GLN A 43 3.52 -41.70 23.08
N PRO A 44 3.77 -40.96 24.17
CA PRO A 44 3.04 -39.71 24.41
C PRO A 44 3.21 -38.81 23.19
N GLU A 45 2.09 -38.33 22.63
CA GLU A 45 2.14 -37.42 21.50
C GLU A 45 3.02 -36.22 21.87
N PRO A 46 3.88 -35.76 20.95
CA PRO A 46 4.73 -34.62 21.20
C PRO A 46 3.86 -33.41 21.54
N THR A 47 4.17 -32.73 22.63
CA THR A 47 3.46 -31.50 23.00
C THR A 47 3.72 -30.42 21.95
N THR A 48 2.68 -29.94 21.29
CA THR A 48 2.74 -28.86 20.32
C THR A 48 2.28 -27.52 20.93
N ALA A 49 2.74 -26.43 20.35
CA ALA A 49 2.29 -25.07 20.64
C ALA A 49 2.26 -24.26 19.34
N THR A 50 1.61 -23.10 19.36
CA THR A 50 1.60 -22.14 18.26
C THR A 50 2.33 -20.86 18.62
N THR A 51 2.85 -20.15 17.61
CA THR A 51 3.35 -18.78 17.74
C THR A 51 3.14 -18.03 16.43
N ASN A 52 2.87 -16.73 16.49
CA ASN A 52 2.77 -15.94 15.27
C ASN A 52 4.15 -15.44 14.81
N ALA A 53 4.36 -15.34 13.51
CA ALA A 53 5.52 -14.74 12.89
C ALA A 53 5.18 -13.90 11.65
N THR A 54 6.05 -12.95 11.32
CA THR A 54 5.97 -12.14 10.09
C THR A 54 6.99 -12.62 9.09
N LEU A 55 6.55 -12.98 7.89
CA LEU A 55 7.39 -13.50 6.83
C LEU A 55 7.46 -12.48 5.68
N ASP A 56 8.65 -11.92 5.44
CA ASP A 56 8.91 -11.05 4.27
C ASP A 56 9.41 -11.92 3.12
N LEU A 57 8.54 -12.13 2.12
CA LEU A 57 8.84 -12.92 0.92
C LEU A 57 9.59 -12.09 -0.12
N GLY A 58 9.77 -10.78 0.11
CA GLY A 58 10.32 -9.86 -0.87
C GLY A 58 9.41 -9.69 -2.08
N THR A 59 10.00 -9.39 -3.24
CA THR A 59 9.28 -9.27 -4.50
C THR A 59 9.03 -10.65 -5.09
N GLN A 60 7.78 -10.93 -5.42
CA GLN A 60 7.30 -12.14 -6.07
C GLN A 60 6.71 -11.79 -7.45
N PRO A 61 6.75 -12.72 -8.42
CA PRO A 61 5.98 -12.59 -9.65
C PRO A 61 4.48 -12.46 -9.34
N ASP A 62 3.75 -11.67 -10.14
CA ASP A 62 2.34 -11.38 -9.87
C ASP A 62 1.47 -12.64 -9.78
N TYR A 63 1.75 -13.66 -10.61
CA TYR A 63 1.02 -14.93 -10.58
C TYR A 63 1.24 -15.73 -9.29
N ILE A 64 2.38 -15.56 -8.61
CA ILE A 64 2.63 -16.15 -7.28
C ILE A 64 1.90 -15.31 -6.23
N ALA A 65 2.07 -13.98 -6.26
CA ALA A 65 1.46 -13.09 -5.29
C ALA A 65 -0.07 -13.17 -5.27
N SER A 66 -0.70 -13.31 -6.45
CA SER A 66 -2.16 -13.47 -6.57
C SER A 66 -2.67 -14.79 -6.00
N SER A 67 -1.83 -15.83 -5.96
CA SER A 67 -2.20 -17.17 -5.49
C SER A 67 -2.06 -17.39 -4.00
N ILE A 68 -1.39 -16.49 -3.26
CA ILE A 68 -1.17 -16.63 -1.81
C ILE A 68 -2.38 -16.10 -1.06
N GLU A 69 -3.15 -16.94 -0.37
CA GLU A 69 -4.35 -16.55 0.35
C GLU A 69 -4.20 -16.73 1.87
N ALA A 70 -4.95 -15.93 2.64
CA ALA A 70 -5.11 -16.19 4.06
C ALA A 70 -5.88 -17.52 4.25
N GLY A 71 -5.38 -18.37 5.13
CA GLY A 71 -5.84 -19.75 5.29
C GLY A 71 -4.99 -20.80 4.57
N ASP A 72 -4.08 -20.39 3.66
CA ASP A 72 -3.12 -21.32 3.06
C ASP A 72 -2.27 -21.97 4.15
N SER A 73 -2.12 -23.29 4.11
CA SER A 73 -1.28 -24.00 5.08
C SER A 73 -0.24 -24.91 4.42
N PHE A 74 0.85 -25.15 5.15
CA PHE A 74 1.93 -26.04 4.76
C PHE A 74 2.45 -26.82 5.96
N ALA A 75 2.35 -28.14 5.88
CA ALA A 75 2.81 -29.07 6.91
C ALA A 75 4.09 -29.83 6.47
N PRO A 76 5.31 -29.33 6.76
CA PRO A 76 6.54 -30.01 6.38
C PRO A 76 6.80 -31.31 7.16
N ALA A 77 6.10 -31.53 8.28
CA ALA A 77 6.17 -32.73 9.12
C ALA A 77 4.89 -32.89 9.94
N ALA A 78 4.62 -34.08 10.50
CA ALA A 78 3.37 -34.41 11.19
C ALA A 78 2.93 -33.39 12.27
N ASP A 79 3.88 -32.88 13.06
CA ASP A 79 3.59 -31.96 14.17
C ASP A 79 3.92 -30.49 13.85
N ASN A 80 4.12 -30.16 12.59
CA ASN A 80 4.52 -28.83 12.15
C ASN A 80 3.58 -28.33 11.07
N GLU A 81 2.93 -27.20 11.31
CA GLU A 81 2.06 -26.55 10.35
C GLU A 81 2.36 -25.05 10.33
N LEU A 82 2.44 -24.47 9.14
CA LEU A 82 2.46 -23.03 8.94
C LEU A 82 1.14 -22.67 8.28
N THR A 83 0.40 -21.75 8.88
CA THR A 83 -0.86 -21.24 8.34
C THR A 83 -0.72 -19.75 8.08
N VAL A 84 -1.02 -19.31 6.86
CA VAL A 84 -1.05 -17.88 6.51
C VAL A 84 -2.27 -17.24 7.17
N THR A 85 -2.06 -16.28 8.05
CA THR A 85 -3.13 -15.57 8.76
C THR A 85 -3.51 -14.27 8.06
N ASP A 86 -2.54 -13.60 7.43
CA ASP A 86 -2.76 -12.33 6.73
C ASP A 86 -1.80 -12.17 5.53
N VAL A 87 -2.24 -11.43 4.52
CA VAL A 87 -1.48 -11.21 3.29
C VAL A 87 -1.45 -9.72 2.95
N HIS A 88 -0.29 -9.09 3.11
CA HIS A 88 -0.06 -7.72 2.68
C HIS A 88 0.65 -7.70 1.31
N LEU A 89 0.01 -7.07 0.34
CA LEU A 89 0.52 -6.89 -1.02
C LEU A 89 0.80 -5.42 -1.27
N ALA A 90 1.91 -5.14 -1.93
CA ALA A 90 2.23 -3.78 -2.38
C ALA A 90 3.11 -3.80 -3.63
N PRO A 91 3.21 -2.70 -4.38
CA PRO A 91 4.07 -2.65 -5.57
C PRO A 91 5.54 -2.90 -5.22
N GLY A 92 6.23 -3.71 -6.04
CA GLY A 92 7.56 -4.22 -5.75
C GLY A 92 8.51 -4.21 -6.95
N GLY A 93 8.70 -3.07 -7.62
CA GLY A 93 9.58 -2.96 -8.79
C GLY A 93 9.02 -3.76 -9.97
N ASP A 94 9.68 -4.87 -10.33
CA ASP A 94 9.28 -5.76 -11.44
C ASP A 94 8.24 -6.82 -11.03
N GLY A 95 7.62 -6.68 -9.85
CA GLY A 95 6.59 -7.59 -9.37
C GLY A 95 5.86 -7.05 -8.14
N THR A 96 5.32 -7.96 -7.34
CA THR A 96 4.55 -7.63 -6.14
C THR A 96 5.36 -7.94 -4.89
N ARG A 97 5.50 -6.97 -4.00
CA ARG A 97 6.08 -7.22 -2.67
C ARG A 97 5.04 -7.89 -1.78
N VAL A 98 5.45 -9.00 -1.15
CA VAL A 98 4.57 -9.82 -0.31
C VAL A 98 5.12 -9.90 1.11
N VAL A 99 4.28 -9.56 2.09
CA VAL A 99 4.54 -9.75 3.52
C VAL A 99 3.39 -10.57 4.09
N LEU A 100 3.71 -11.68 4.76
CA LEU A 100 2.71 -12.61 5.30
C LEU A 100 2.72 -12.60 6.82
N GLY A 101 1.52 -12.62 7.39
CA GLY A 101 1.32 -12.98 8.79
C GLY A 101 1.14 -14.48 8.79
N VAL A 102 1.88 -15.19 9.64
CA VAL A 102 1.76 -16.64 9.73
C VAL A 102 1.63 -17.09 11.17
N GLU A 103 0.81 -18.11 11.39
CA GLU A 103 0.81 -18.91 12.61
C GLU A 103 1.70 -20.14 12.37
N LEU A 104 2.64 -20.39 13.28
CA LEU A 104 3.53 -21.55 13.23
C LEU A 104 3.17 -22.49 14.37
N GLN A 105 2.70 -23.68 14.04
CA GLN A 105 2.55 -24.82 14.95
C GLN A 105 3.82 -25.67 14.92
N GLY A 106 4.30 -26.09 16.08
CA GLY A 106 5.49 -26.92 16.18
C GLY A 106 5.64 -27.58 17.54
N THR A 107 6.58 -28.53 17.62
CA THR A 107 6.90 -29.24 18.88
C THR A 107 7.54 -28.31 19.91
N VAL A 108 7.19 -28.50 21.17
CA VAL A 108 7.76 -27.76 22.30
C VAL A 108 9.00 -28.49 22.80
N ALA A 109 10.12 -27.77 22.91
CA ALA A 109 11.35 -28.28 23.51
C ALA A 109 11.84 -27.29 24.59
N GLY A 110 11.58 -27.60 25.86
CA GLY A 110 11.72 -26.63 26.95
C GLY A 110 10.65 -25.54 26.82
N ASP A 111 11.04 -24.27 26.92
CA ASP A 111 10.12 -23.12 26.77
C ASP A 111 10.08 -22.58 25.33
N THR A 112 10.57 -23.33 24.34
CA THR A 112 10.71 -22.86 22.96
C THR A 112 10.01 -23.80 21.98
N ILE A 113 9.13 -23.23 21.17
CA ILE A 113 8.57 -23.90 19.99
C ILE A 113 9.65 -24.11 18.92
N LYS A 114 9.68 -25.31 18.33
CA LYS A 114 10.48 -25.63 17.15
C LYS A 114 9.56 -25.89 15.97
N TYR A 115 9.71 -25.07 14.94
CA TYR A 115 9.07 -25.26 13.64
C TYR A 115 10.11 -25.82 12.65
N ASN A 116 9.81 -26.95 12.02
CA ASN A 116 10.67 -27.64 11.06
C ASN A 116 12.11 -27.80 11.60
N GLY A 117 12.23 -28.39 12.80
CA GLY A 117 13.51 -28.75 13.44
C GLY A 117 14.26 -27.62 14.16
N ALA A 118 13.84 -26.36 14.04
CA ALA A 118 14.53 -25.23 14.69
C ALA A 118 13.56 -24.17 15.24
N PRO A 119 13.99 -23.30 16.18
CA PRO A 119 13.16 -22.19 16.64
C PRO A 119 12.88 -21.16 15.55
N PRO A 120 11.71 -20.50 15.52
CA PRO A 120 11.42 -19.38 14.64
C PRO A 120 12.17 -18.15 15.16
N ARG A 121 13.29 -17.80 14.53
CA ARG A 121 14.14 -16.65 14.90
C ARG A 121 14.21 -15.67 13.75
N LEU A 122 14.35 -14.38 14.08
CA LEU A 122 14.59 -13.31 13.10
C LEU A 122 15.72 -13.68 12.13
N GLY A 123 15.50 -13.42 10.85
CA GLY A 123 16.46 -13.71 9.78
C GLY A 123 16.46 -15.15 9.28
N ARG A 124 15.75 -16.08 9.93
CA ARG A 124 15.58 -17.44 9.42
C ARG A 124 14.66 -17.42 8.20
N SER A 125 15.01 -18.18 7.17
CA SER A 125 14.15 -18.39 6.02
C SER A 125 13.22 -19.59 6.23
N LEU A 126 11.94 -19.41 5.89
CA LEU A 126 10.94 -20.48 5.84
C LEU A 126 10.41 -20.58 4.42
N THR A 127 10.07 -21.81 4.02
CA THR A 127 9.42 -22.11 2.74
C THR A 127 7.98 -22.48 3.01
N ILE A 128 7.08 -21.94 2.19
CA ILE A 128 5.70 -22.37 2.07
C ILE A 128 5.54 -23.07 0.72
N GLN A 129 4.94 -24.25 0.73
CA GLN A 129 4.67 -25.03 -0.47
C GLN A 129 3.23 -25.53 -0.41
N THR A 130 2.44 -25.12 -1.38
CA THR A 130 1.07 -25.59 -1.60
C THR A 130 1.02 -26.33 -2.93
N ASP A 131 -0.16 -26.85 -3.29
CA ASP A 131 -0.37 -27.43 -4.63
C ASP A 131 -0.29 -26.37 -5.75
N SER A 132 -0.46 -25.09 -5.40
CA SER A 132 -0.54 -23.97 -6.35
C SER A 132 0.78 -23.20 -6.50
N TYR A 133 1.59 -23.10 -5.44
CA TYR A 133 2.82 -22.32 -5.45
C TYR A 133 3.86 -22.80 -4.45
N GLN A 134 5.11 -22.36 -4.66
CA GLN A 134 6.18 -22.48 -3.69
C GLN A 134 6.86 -21.12 -3.55
N ALA A 135 6.95 -20.63 -2.32
CA ALA A 135 7.61 -19.36 -2.01
C ALA A 135 8.49 -19.50 -0.76
N SER A 136 9.49 -18.64 -0.63
CA SER A 136 10.32 -18.57 0.56
C SER A 136 10.40 -17.14 1.05
N GLY A 137 10.40 -16.96 2.36
CA GLY A 137 10.51 -15.66 2.98
C GLY A 137 11.35 -15.70 4.24
N THR A 138 11.67 -14.52 4.76
CA THR A 138 12.53 -14.35 5.93
C THR A 138 11.73 -13.84 7.12
N ILE A 139 11.91 -14.46 8.29
CA ILE A 139 11.23 -14.06 9.52
C ILE A 139 11.69 -12.65 9.95
N ARG A 140 10.74 -11.72 10.10
CA ARG A 140 10.95 -10.32 10.51
C ARG A 140 10.42 -10.00 11.91
N ALA A 141 9.47 -10.78 12.41
CA ALA A 141 8.93 -10.68 13.76
C ALA A 141 8.42 -12.05 14.23
N VAL A 142 8.36 -12.26 15.56
CA VAL A 142 7.85 -13.47 16.23
C VAL A 142 7.21 -13.05 17.55
N GLY A 143 6.04 -13.58 17.91
CA GLY A 143 5.39 -13.33 19.20
C GLY A 143 3.86 -13.44 19.18
N ASP A 144 3.23 -13.03 20.30
CA ASP A 144 1.79 -13.25 20.58
C ASP A 144 0.86 -12.11 20.11
N THR A 145 1.40 -11.07 19.47
CA THR A 145 0.62 -9.93 18.94
C THR A 145 0.51 -10.05 17.43
N GLU A 146 -0.57 -9.53 16.84
CA GLU A 146 -0.78 -9.49 15.39
C GLU A 146 0.52 -9.09 14.68
N THR A 147 0.93 -9.91 13.72
CA THR A 147 2.32 -10.02 13.28
C THR A 147 2.82 -8.78 12.54
N PHE A 148 1.91 -8.03 11.94
CA PHE A 148 2.13 -6.64 11.57
C PHE A 148 0.81 -5.90 11.54
N ASP A 149 0.84 -4.63 11.95
CA ASP A 149 -0.32 -3.75 11.86
C ASP A 149 -0.43 -3.21 10.43
N THR A 150 -1.38 -3.75 9.67
CA THR A 150 -1.85 -3.09 8.44
C THR A 150 -2.75 -1.93 8.85
N THR A 151 -2.34 -0.72 8.48
CA THR A 151 -3.10 0.51 8.77
C THR A 151 -3.44 1.20 7.46
N SER A 152 -4.70 1.59 7.31
CA SER A 152 -5.12 2.51 6.26
C SER A 152 -4.50 3.88 6.53
N THR A 153 -3.59 4.30 5.66
CA THR A 153 -2.90 5.59 5.74
C THR A 153 -3.40 6.52 4.64
N GLU A 154 -3.92 7.66 5.05
CA GLU A 154 -4.35 8.72 4.14
C GLU A 154 -3.16 9.53 3.60
N LEU A 155 -3.16 9.80 2.30
CA LEU A 155 -2.13 10.57 1.61
C LEU A 155 -2.75 11.58 0.67
N LEU A 156 -2.17 12.78 0.61
CA LEU A 156 -2.39 13.70 -0.49
C LEU A 156 -1.18 13.64 -1.39
N THR A 157 -1.37 13.20 -2.63
CA THR A 157 -0.30 13.13 -3.63
C THR A 157 -0.51 14.15 -4.73
N ARG A 158 0.57 14.46 -5.45
CA ARG A 158 0.55 15.32 -6.62
C ARG A 158 1.24 14.62 -7.79
N THR A 159 0.66 14.75 -8.98
CA THR A 159 1.22 14.19 -10.21
C THR A 159 0.84 15.04 -11.42
N THR A 160 1.37 14.70 -12.60
CA THR A 160 1.00 15.32 -13.88
C THR A 160 0.64 14.26 -14.89
N LEU A 161 -0.65 14.18 -15.22
CA LEU A 161 -1.21 13.19 -16.12
C LEU A 161 -1.48 13.78 -17.50
N SER A 162 -1.78 12.93 -18.47
CA SER A 162 -2.41 13.38 -19.71
C SER A 162 -3.83 13.89 -19.42
N ALA A 163 -4.38 14.74 -20.29
CA ALA A 163 -5.74 15.22 -20.15
C ALA A 163 -6.78 14.09 -20.26
N GLU A 164 -6.44 12.99 -20.91
CA GLU A 164 -7.29 11.79 -20.97
C GLU A 164 -7.26 11.04 -19.63
N ASP A 165 -6.07 10.69 -19.15
CA ASP A 165 -5.86 9.99 -17.87
C ASP A 165 -6.43 10.76 -16.68
N ALA A 166 -6.30 12.09 -16.68
CA ALA A 166 -6.85 12.95 -15.64
C ALA A 166 -8.39 12.97 -15.63
N ARG A 167 -9.05 12.79 -16.78
CA ARG A 167 -10.52 12.69 -16.87
C ARG A 167 -11.01 11.31 -16.45
N ASN A 168 -10.20 10.28 -16.68
CA ASN A 168 -10.52 8.90 -16.33
C ASN A 168 -10.21 8.58 -14.86
N LEU A 169 -9.47 9.43 -14.14
CA LEU A 169 -9.24 9.28 -12.71
C LEU A 169 -10.42 9.84 -11.90
N THR A 170 -11.06 8.99 -11.11
CA THR A 170 -12.22 9.37 -10.30
C THR A 170 -12.06 8.91 -8.85
N ALA A 171 -12.64 9.65 -7.92
CA ALA A 171 -12.82 9.18 -6.54
C ALA A 171 -13.63 7.87 -6.52
N GLY A 172 -13.35 7.02 -5.53
CA GLY A 172 -13.92 5.68 -5.37
C GLY A 172 -13.22 4.59 -6.20
N GLN A 173 -12.23 4.92 -7.04
CA GLN A 173 -11.45 3.89 -7.74
C GLN A 173 -10.61 3.07 -6.75
N GLU A 174 -10.66 1.75 -6.90
CA GLU A 174 -9.82 0.84 -6.13
C GLU A 174 -8.40 0.85 -6.66
N ILE A 175 -7.45 0.84 -5.73
CA ILE A 175 -6.04 0.68 -6.01
C ILE A 175 -5.74 -0.80 -5.84
N ARG A 176 -5.21 -1.44 -6.88
CA ARG A 176 -5.04 -2.91 -6.90
C ARG A 176 -3.60 -3.33 -7.14
N VAL A 177 -3.20 -4.39 -6.45
CA VAL A 177 -1.91 -5.07 -6.61
C VAL A 177 -2.16 -6.57 -6.69
N ALA A 178 -1.61 -7.23 -7.72
CA ALA A 178 -1.87 -8.64 -8.02
C ALA A 178 -3.37 -9.03 -7.96
N GLY A 179 -4.25 -8.12 -8.41
CA GLY A 179 -5.70 -8.33 -8.45
C GLY A 179 -6.46 -8.04 -7.15
N ARG A 180 -5.78 -7.72 -6.04
CA ARG A 180 -6.40 -7.39 -4.74
C ARG A 180 -6.42 -5.91 -4.48
N THR A 181 -7.48 -5.42 -3.85
CA THR A 181 -7.59 -4.04 -3.40
C THR A 181 -6.63 -3.80 -2.23
N VAL A 182 -5.80 -2.78 -2.33
CA VAL A 182 -4.81 -2.35 -1.33
C VAL A 182 -4.99 -0.87 -0.93
N GLY A 183 -6.13 -0.30 -1.29
CA GLY A 183 -6.45 1.10 -1.09
C GLY A 183 -7.49 1.63 -2.06
N THR A 184 -7.77 2.92 -1.92
CA THR A 184 -8.82 3.64 -2.65
C THR A 184 -8.37 5.06 -2.99
N VAL A 185 -8.83 5.55 -4.13
CA VAL A 185 -8.74 6.97 -4.50
C VAL A 185 -9.88 7.70 -3.79
N GLU A 186 -9.56 8.53 -2.81
CA GLU A 186 -10.55 9.27 -2.00
C GLU A 186 -10.98 10.59 -2.64
N SER A 187 -10.06 11.28 -3.31
CA SER A 187 -10.34 12.57 -3.94
C SER A 187 -9.46 12.79 -5.16
N VAL A 188 -9.98 13.59 -6.10
CA VAL A 188 -9.24 13.97 -7.31
C VAL A 188 -9.55 15.44 -7.62
N THR A 189 -8.54 16.29 -7.56
CA THR A 189 -8.63 17.69 -7.98
C THR A 189 -7.67 17.91 -9.14
N THR A 190 -8.20 18.38 -10.28
CA THR A 190 -7.42 18.61 -11.50
C THR A 190 -7.28 20.10 -11.80
N TYR A 191 -6.12 20.50 -12.31
CA TYR A 191 -5.82 21.86 -12.73
C TYR A 191 -5.14 21.86 -14.11
N GLY A 192 -5.44 22.88 -14.90
CA GLY A 192 -4.77 23.13 -16.17
C GLY A 192 -3.30 23.48 -15.97
N THR A 193 -2.46 23.08 -16.94
CA THR A 193 -1.04 23.43 -17.01
C THR A 193 -0.79 24.31 -18.23
N THR A 194 0.47 24.65 -18.48
CA THR A 194 0.90 25.39 -19.70
C THR A 194 0.67 24.58 -20.97
N SER A 195 0.50 23.27 -20.85
CA SER A 195 0.24 22.34 -21.94
C SER A 195 -1.20 21.81 -21.83
N PRO A 196 -2.08 22.06 -22.80
CA PRO A 196 -3.51 21.72 -22.69
C PRO A 196 -3.78 20.21 -22.63
N ASP A 197 -2.85 19.40 -23.13
CA ASP A 197 -2.83 17.94 -23.09
C ASP A 197 -2.32 17.39 -21.75
N ARG A 198 -1.84 18.24 -20.83
CA ARG A 198 -1.31 17.86 -19.51
C ARG A 198 -2.08 18.53 -18.39
N LYS A 199 -2.40 17.76 -17.35
CA LYS A 199 -3.12 18.25 -16.18
C LYS A 199 -2.30 17.98 -14.93
N GLN A 200 -2.22 18.97 -14.06
CA GLN A 200 -1.70 18.78 -12.71
C GLN A 200 -2.83 18.23 -11.85
N VAL A 201 -2.58 17.11 -11.18
CA VAL A 201 -3.61 16.39 -10.44
C VAL A 201 -3.16 16.20 -9.00
N TYR A 202 -4.02 16.61 -8.07
CA TYR A 202 -3.93 16.25 -6.67
C TYR A 202 -4.83 15.04 -6.44
N VAL A 203 -4.27 13.97 -5.90
CA VAL A 203 -4.99 12.72 -5.66
C VAL A 203 -4.91 12.38 -4.19
N GLY A 204 -6.06 12.38 -3.53
CA GLY A 204 -6.23 11.84 -2.18
C GLY A 204 -6.29 10.32 -2.26
N LEU A 205 -5.43 9.63 -1.51
CA LEU A 205 -5.34 8.18 -1.46
C LEU A 205 -5.55 7.70 -0.03
N SER A 206 -6.24 6.59 0.12
CA SER A 206 -6.21 5.76 1.31
C SER A 206 -5.48 4.48 0.94
N LEU A 207 -4.31 4.21 1.53
CA LEU A 207 -3.50 3.03 1.20
C LEU A 207 -3.36 2.13 2.41
N ASP A 208 -3.46 0.82 2.18
CA ASP A 208 -3.08 -0.16 3.19
C ASP A 208 -1.57 -0.17 3.32
N THR A 209 -1.07 0.20 4.49
CA THR A 209 0.36 0.31 4.78
C THR A 209 0.74 -0.59 5.92
N VAL A 210 1.96 -1.10 5.87
CA VAL A 210 2.53 -1.94 6.93
C VAL A 210 3.58 -1.17 7.71
N THR A 211 3.53 -1.26 9.04
CA THR A 211 4.56 -0.66 9.89
C THR A 211 5.74 -1.62 10.06
N LEU A 212 6.84 -1.33 9.37
CA LEU A 212 8.11 -2.05 9.52
C LEU A 212 9.15 -1.12 10.11
N GLU A 213 9.87 -1.58 11.14
CA GLU A 213 10.91 -0.78 11.81
C GLU A 213 10.39 0.58 12.35
N ARG A 214 9.11 0.61 12.78
CA ARG A 214 8.41 1.81 13.27
C ARG A 214 8.16 2.89 12.20
N GLN A 215 8.20 2.53 10.93
CA GLN A 215 7.88 3.44 9.82
C GLN A 215 6.78 2.82 8.95
N PRO A 216 5.69 3.56 8.65
CA PRO A 216 4.68 3.09 7.72
C PRO A 216 5.29 3.00 6.32
N ARG A 217 5.04 1.88 5.65
CA ARG A 217 5.55 1.60 4.31
C ARG A 217 4.42 1.14 3.39
N PHE A 218 4.51 1.56 2.14
CA PHE A 218 3.73 1.04 1.02
C PHE A 218 4.72 0.42 0.02
N GLY A 219 4.83 -0.92 0.07
CA GLY A 219 5.83 -1.66 -0.72
C GLY A 219 7.25 -1.29 -0.31
N GLY A 220 8.05 -0.82 -1.27
CA GLY A 220 9.41 -0.32 -1.01
C GLY A 220 9.47 1.09 -0.43
N THR A 221 8.37 1.85 -0.46
CA THR A 221 8.36 3.28 -0.15
C THR A 221 8.03 3.52 1.32
N VAL A 222 8.90 4.27 2.01
CA VAL A 222 8.57 4.86 3.32
C VAL A 222 7.58 6.00 3.11
N VAL A 223 6.44 5.93 3.78
CA VAL A 223 5.36 6.91 3.65
C VAL A 223 5.73 8.20 4.40
N ARG A 224 6.16 9.21 3.64
CA ARG A 224 6.55 10.54 4.14
C ARG A 224 6.44 11.58 3.04
N GLU A 225 6.33 12.85 3.40
CA GLU A 225 6.32 13.96 2.46
C GLU A 225 7.56 13.96 1.55
N GLY A 226 7.36 14.28 0.27
CA GLY A 226 8.37 14.26 -0.79
C GLY A 226 8.72 12.87 -1.35
N ALA A 227 8.28 11.79 -0.73
CA ALA A 227 8.44 10.44 -1.30
C ALA A 227 7.42 10.21 -2.43
N THR A 228 7.71 9.26 -3.32
CA THR A 228 6.83 8.91 -4.43
C THR A 228 6.21 7.52 -4.24
N VAL A 229 4.90 7.41 -4.48
CA VAL A 229 4.17 6.15 -4.42
C VAL A 229 3.66 5.76 -5.81
N PRO A 230 3.96 4.54 -6.28
CA PRO A 230 3.32 4.00 -7.47
C PRO A 230 1.88 3.62 -7.13
N VAL A 231 0.95 4.00 -7.98
CA VAL A 231 -0.47 3.73 -7.84
C VAL A 231 -0.97 3.07 -9.12
N GLN A 232 -1.68 1.97 -8.97
CA GLN A 232 -2.36 1.29 -10.06
C GLN A 232 -3.83 1.16 -9.71
N THR A 233 -4.68 1.83 -10.48
CA THR A 233 -6.13 1.63 -10.43
C THR A 233 -6.53 0.57 -11.45
N ASN A 234 -7.81 0.23 -11.48
CA ASN A 234 -8.39 -0.61 -12.53
C ASN A 234 -8.35 0.01 -13.93
N VAL A 235 -8.13 1.34 -14.02
CA VAL A 235 -8.16 2.07 -15.29
C VAL A 235 -6.76 2.45 -15.75
N GLN A 236 -5.87 2.84 -14.84
CA GLN A 236 -4.55 3.38 -15.19
C GLN A 236 -3.53 3.22 -14.08
N SER A 237 -2.27 3.49 -14.41
CA SER A 237 -1.18 3.59 -13.43
C SER A 237 -0.55 4.97 -13.46
N PHE A 238 -0.10 5.45 -12.30
CA PHE A 238 0.64 6.70 -12.19
C PHE A 238 1.57 6.66 -10.97
N THR A 239 2.51 7.60 -10.91
CA THR A 239 3.33 7.83 -9.72
C THR A 239 2.95 9.18 -9.11
N GLY A 240 2.60 9.17 -7.83
CA GLY A 240 2.25 10.36 -7.06
C GLY A 240 3.34 10.77 -6.09
N GLU A 241 3.73 12.04 -6.08
CA GLU A 241 4.60 12.63 -5.06
C GLU A 241 3.77 12.99 -3.82
N ILE A 242 4.06 12.39 -2.67
CA ILE A 242 3.38 12.65 -1.40
C ILE A 242 3.61 14.11 -1.00
N GLN A 243 2.53 14.90 -1.02
CA GLN A 243 2.54 16.27 -0.52
C GLN A 243 2.28 16.32 0.98
N ARG A 244 1.40 15.44 1.49
CA ARG A 244 1.05 15.34 2.91
C ARG A 244 0.67 13.91 3.29
N VAL A 245 0.89 13.57 4.56
CA VAL A 245 0.45 12.32 5.20
C VAL A 245 -0.65 12.62 6.22
N GLY A 246 -1.63 11.74 6.36
CA GLY A 246 -2.75 11.83 7.29
C GLY A 246 -3.89 12.73 6.79
N THR A 247 -3.98 12.95 5.49
CA THR A 247 -5.12 13.65 4.87
C THR A 247 -5.19 13.33 3.38
N THR A 248 -6.40 13.29 2.83
CA THR A 248 -6.66 13.11 1.40
C THR A 248 -7.06 14.40 0.69
N SER A 249 -7.07 15.54 1.39
CA SER A 249 -7.54 16.82 0.85
C SER A 249 -6.45 17.88 0.90
N GLN A 250 -6.42 18.78 -0.09
CA GLN A 250 -5.48 19.90 -0.04
C GLN A 250 -5.81 20.85 1.12
N PRO A 251 -4.82 21.51 1.72
CA PRO A 251 -5.05 22.39 2.86
C PRO A 251 -5.82 23.65 2.47
N GLY A 252 -6.54 24.20 3.45
CA GLY A 252 -7.23 25.47 3.37
C GLY A 252 -8.69 25.37 2.93
N GLU A 253 -9.45 26.42 3.24
CA GLU A 253 -10.85 26.55 2.87
C GLU A 253 -10.97 27.16 1.47
N GLN A 254 -11.89 26.64 0.66
CA GLN A 254 -12.10 27.18 -0.68
C GLN A 254 -12.75 28.56 -0.61
N ALA A 255 -12.20 29.53 -1.34
CA ALA A 255 -12.72 30.89 -1.43
C ALA A 255 -12.52 31.45 -2.85
N ALA A 256 -13.26 32.50 -3.19
CA ALA A 256 -13.06 33.26 -4.41
C ALA A 256 -12.23 34.51 -4.13
N ARG A 257 -11.22 34.79 -4.97
CA ARG A 257 -10.45 36.04 -4.93
C ARG A 257 -10.42 36.72 -6.28
N THR A 258 -10.78 38.00 -6.31
CA THR A 258 -10.58 38.85 -7.48
C THR A 258 -9.14 39.35 -7.49
N VAL A 259 -8.40 39.03 -8.54
CA VAL A 259 -7.02 39.45 -8.74
C VAL A 259 -6.87 40.21 -10.05
N THR A 260 -5.87 41.08 -10.11
CA THR A 260 -5.43 41.65 -11.38
C THR A 260 -4.16 40.93 -11.82
N LEU A 261 -4.19 40.38 -13.04
CA LEU A 261 -3.06 39.75 -13.70
C LEU A 261 -2.58 40.63 -14.86
N ARG A 262 -1.32 40.47 -15.23
CA ARG A 262 -0.72 41.19 -16.35
C ARG A 262 0.13 40.27 -17.21
N MET A 263 -0.07 40.39 -18.51
CA MET A 263 0.79 39.85 -19.55
C MET A 263 1.46 41.03 -20.27
N ARG A 264 2.77 40.94 -20.52
CA ARG A 264 3.53 42.01 -21.19
C ARG A 264 4.02 41.54 -22.54
N ASN A 265 4.13 42.47 -23.48
CA ASN A 265 4.75 42.24 -24.79
C ASN A 265 4.13 41.02 -25.53
N VAL A 266 2.80 40.97 -25.52
CA VAL A 266 1.99 39.87 -26.07
C VAL A 266 1.73 40.13 -27.56
N PRO A 267 1.95 39.13 -28.46
CA PRO A 267 1.55 39.24 -29.85
C PRO A 267 0.03 39.49 -29.99
N PRO A 268 -0.43 40.31 -30.97
CA PRO A 268 -1.84 40.63 -31.16
C PRO A 268 -2.75 39.40 -31.22
N GLU A 269 -2.31 38.33 -31.88
CA GLU A 269 -3.10 37.12 -32.04
C GLU A 269 -3.42 36.46 -30.70
N VAL A 270 -2.43 36.45 -29.78
CA VAL A 270 -2.62 35.94 -28.42
C VAL A 270 -3.44 36.94 -27.60
N ALA A 271 -3.16 38.24 -27.70
CA ALA A 271 -3.88 39.28 -26.97
C ALA A 271 -5.38 39.26 -27.30
N GLU A 272 -5.74 39.15 -28.58
CA GLU A 272 -7.12 39.10 -29.07
C GLU A 272 -7.83 37.79 -28.71
N SER A 273 -7.08 36.70 -28.55
CA SER A 273 -7.65 35.40 -28.15
C SER A 273 -8.16 35.38 -26.70
N VAL A 274 -7.67 36.26 -25.81
CA VAL A 274 -8.03 36.27 -24.39
C VAL A 274 -9.21 37.21 -24.14
N GLN A 275 -10.38 36.71 -23.76
CA GLN A 275 -11.60 37.52 -23.65
C GLN A 275 -12.24 37.43 -22.26
N ALA A 276 -12.96 38.49 -21.87
CA ALA A 276 -13.80 38.45 -20.68
C ALA A 276 -14.88 37.37 -20.85
N GLY A 277 -15.23 36.71 -19.75
CA GLY A 277 -16.13 35.57 -19.73
C GLY A 277 -15.46 34.21 -19.93
N MET A 278 -14.18 34.16 -20.33
CA MET A 278 -13.44 32.91 -20.42
C MET A 278 -13.22 32.27 -19.05
N GLU A 279 -13.22 30.93 -19.02
CA GLU A 279 -13.13 30.16 -17.78
C GLU A 279 -12.16 28.99 -17.88
N GLU A 280 -11.48 28.73 -16.78
CA GLU A 280 -10.92 27.42 -16.47
C GLU A 280 -11.88 26.69 -15.51
N SER A 281 -12.21 25.44 -15.80
CA SER A 281 -13.06 24.61 -14.96
C SER A 281 -12.50 23.20 -14.77
N ASN A 282 -12.90 22.58 -13.67
CA ASN A 282 -12.63 21.18 -13.37
C ASN A 282 -13.92 20.50 -12.84
N ALA A 283 -13.80 19.26 -12.36
CA ALA A 283 -14.95 18.51 -11.83
C ALA A 283 -15.59 19.17 -10.59
N GLU A 284 -14.85 20.01 -9.86
CA GLU A 284 -15.32 20.71 -8.66
C GLU A 284 -15.97 22.07 -8.97
N GLY A 285 -15.79 22.60 -10.19
CA GLY A 285 -16.41 23.84 -10.66
C GLY A 285 -15.44 24.77 -11.37
N THR A 286 -15.72 26.08 -11.33
CA THR A 286 -14.84 27.11 -11.92
C THR A 286 -13.58 27.27 -11.08
N VAL A 287 -12.43 27.09 -11.71
CA VAL A 287 -11.10 27.33 -11.13
C VAL A 287 -10.69 28.79 -11.32
N ALA A 288 -10.97 29.36 -12.49
CA ALA A 288 -10.72 30.76 -12.79
C ALA A 288 -11.74 31.29 -13.79
N ARG A 289 -12.18 32.54 -13.62
CA ARG A 289 -13.02 33.26 -14.59
C ARG A 289 -12.42 34.62 -14.87
N LEU A 290 -12.23 34.95 -16.15
CA LEU A 290 -11.88 36.30 -16.55
C LEU A 290 -13.14 37.18 -16.52
N THR A 291 -13.13 38.22 -15.71
CA THR A 291 -14.26 39.16 -15.60
C THR A 291 -14.06 40.41 -16.45
N ASP A 292 -12.80 40.80 -16.68
CA ASP A 292 -12.46 41.97 -17.49
C ASP A 292 -11.09 41.80 -18.17
N VAL A 293 -10.94 42.38 -19.36
CA VAL A 293 -9.71 42.32 -20.17
C VAL A 293 -9.45 43.66 -20.83
N GLU A 294 -8.41 44.35 -20.36
CA GLU A 294 -7.93 45.60 -20.93
C GLU A 294 -6.66 45.36 -21.76
N ARG A 295 -6.56 46.04 -22.90
CA ARG A 295 -5.39 45.97 -23.80
C ARG A 295 -4.84 47.36 -24.02
N SER A 296 -3.52 47.44 -24.03
CA SER A 296 -2.79 48.68 -24.31
C SER A 296 -1.57 48.35 -25.14
N GLU A 297 -1.05 49.32 -25.89
CA GLU A 297 0.18 49.12 -26.64
C GLU A 297 1.34 48.82 -25.66
N SER A 298 2.17 47.82 -25.96
CA SER A 298 3.30 47.47 -25.10
C SER A 298 4.39 48.54 -25.19
N THR A 299 5.28 48.58 -24.21
CA THR A 299 6.39 49.54 -24.16
C THR A 299 7.73 48.82 -24.20
N VAL A 300 8.65 49.31 -25.02
CA VAL A 300 10.02 48.82 -25.18
C VAL A 300 11.03 49.87 -24.77
N VAL A 301 12.12 49.41 -24.13
CA VAL A 301 13.26 50.24 -23.78
C VAL A 301 14.36 49.97 -24.80
N LEU A 302 14.75 51.00 -25.54
CA LEU A 302 15.79 50.93 -26.56
C LEU A 302 17.01 51.72 -26.10
N THR A 303 18.20 51.18 -26.36
CA THR A 303 19.48 51.89 -26.13
C THR A 303 20.04 52.29 -27.50
N SER A 304 20.32 53.57 -27.71
CA SER A 304 20.92 54.06 -28.95
C SER A 304 22.42 53.76 -29.02
N ASP A 305 23.02 53.88 -30.21
CA ASP A 305 24.47 53.69 -30.41
C ASP A 305 25.32 54.65 -29.56
N ASP A 306 24.78 55.84 -29.26
CA ASP A 306 25.38 56.83 -28.36
C ASP A 306 25.19 56.54 -26.85
N GLY A 307 24.56 55.41 -26.49
CA GLY A 307 24.33 54.98 -25.11
C GLY A 307 23.11 55.60 -24.41
N ASN A 308 22.28 56.38 -25.09
CA ASN A 308 21.07 56.97 -24.52
C ASN A 308 19.92 55.95 -24.46
N ILE A 309 19.15 55.96 -23.37
CA ILE A 309 18.01 55.07 -23.15
C ILE A 309 16.71 55.79 -23.50
N TYR A 310 15.88 55.18 -24.35
CA TYR A 310 14.57 55.68 -24.74
C TYR A 310 13.46 54.67 -24.47
N GLU A 311 12.37 55.16 -23.91
CA GLU A 311 11.11 54.42 -23.81
C GLU A 311 10.25 54.71 -25.06
N ARG A 312 9.79 53.65 -25.73
CA ARG A 312 9.00 53.72 -26.96
C ARG A 312 7.87 52.71 -26.93
N VAL A 313 6.77 53.01 -27.61
CA VAL A 313 5.68 52.06 -27.81
C VAL A 313 6.14 50.96 -28.79
N HIS A 314 5.82 49.70 -28.49
CA HIS A 314 6.03 48.58 -29.40
C HIS A 314 5.04 48.69 -30.56
N PRO A 315 5.49 48.62 -31.83
CA PRO A 315 4.61 48.85 -32.98
C PRO A 315 3.53 47.78 -33.22
N VAL A 316 3.48 46.72 -32.42
CA VAL A 316 2.67 45.51 -32.70
C VAL A 316 2.20 44.87 -31.39
N ASN A 317 3.13 44.50 -30.52
CA ASN A 317 2.80 43.79 -29.28
C ASN A 317 2.05 44.67 -28.29
N GLN A 318 1.21 44.03 -27.50
CA GLN A 318 0.30 44.65 -26.54
C GLN A 318 0.63 44.18 -25.11
N ASP A 319 0.36 45.04 -24.14
CA ASP A 319 0.24 44.66 -22.74
C ASP A 319 -1.24 44.38 -22.45
N VAL A 320 -1.51 43.24 -21.81
CA VAL A 320 -2.87 42.79 -21.46
C VAL A 320 -3.01 42.78 -19.94
N ARG A 321 -4.00 43.50 -19.43
CA ARG A 321 -4.39 43.50 -18.01
C ARG A 321 -5.69 42.72 -17.87
N LEU A 322 -5.69 41.72 -17.01
CA LEU A 322 -6.81 40.83 -16.79
C LEU A 322 -7.34 41.04 -15.38
N THR A 323 -8.65 41.17 -15.22
CA THR A 323 -9.31 40.97 -13.92
C THR A 323 -9.87 39.55 -13.91
N ALA A 324 -9.46 38.76 -12.93
CA ALA A 324 -9.84 37.36 -12.82
C ALA A 324 -10.39 37.07 -11.43
N GLU A 325 -11.48 36.32 -11.36
CA GLU A 325 -11.93 35.65 -10.13
C GLU A 325 -11.30 34.26 -10.09
N LEU A 326 -10.46 34.01 -9.09
CA LEU A 326 -9.77 32.74 -8.88
C LEU A 326 -10.39 31.97 -7.72
N SER A 327 -10.58 30.68 -7.90
CA SER A 327 -10.87 29.74 -6.81
C SER A 327 -9.56 29.42 -6.09
N VAL A 328 -9.40 29.98 -4.90
CA VAL A 328 -8.21 29.83 -4.06
C VAL A 328 -8.52 28.94 -2.85
N ARG A 329 -7.47 28.46 -2.18
CA ARG A 329 -7.56 27.88 -0.84
C ARG A 329 -6.90 28.80 0.17
N GLU A 330 -7.67 29.28 1.14
CA GLU A 330 -7.22 30.11 2.25
C GLU A 330 -6.59 29.25 3.33
N THR A 331 -5.32 29.50 3.62
CA THR A 331 -4.58 28.81 4.68
C THR A 331 -4.15 29.80 5.76
N ALA A 332 -3.68 29.31 6.90
CA ALA A 332 -3.08 30.16 7.94
C ALA A 332 -1.87 30.98 7.43
N THR A 333 -1.23 30.54 6.34
CA THR A 333 -0.08 31.22 5.72
C THR A 333 -0.46 32.13 4.54
N GLY A 334 -1.75 32.23 4.20
CA GLY A 334 -2.28 33.01 3.08
C GLY A 334 -2.97 32.17 2.01
N ALA A 335 -3.46 32.83 0.97
CA ALA A 335 -4.15 32.18 -0.14
C ALA A 335 -3.19 31.42 -1.06
N THR A 336 -3.66 30.27 -1.52
CA THR A 336 -2.97 29.47 -2.54
C THR A 336 -3.89 29.25 -3.74
N PHE A 337 -3.32 29.32 -4.94
CA PHE A 337 -3.98 29.00 -6.20
C PHE A 337 -3.27 27.81 -6.83
N LYS A 338 -3.99 26.72 -7.12
CA LYS A 338 -3.42 25.45 -7.64
C LYS A 338 -2.28 24.88 -6.77
N GLY A 339 -2.33 25.15 -5.46
CA GLY A 339 -1.30 24.75 -4.48
C GLY A 339 -0.04 25.61 -4.48
N GLN A 340 -0.02 26.74 -5.18
CA GLN A 340 1.05 27.74 -5.12
C GLN A 340 0.56 28.99 -4.39
N THR A 341 1.43 29.60 -3.58
CA THR A 341 1.07 30.85 -2.87
C THR A 341 0.73 31.96 -3.87
N LEU A 342 -0.42 32.60 -3.66
CA LEU A 342 -0.90 33.70 -4.47
C LEU A 342 -0.35 35.02 -3.92
N GLN A 343 0.67 35.57 -4.59
CA GLN A 343 1.36 36.78 -4.19
C GLN A 343 1.68 37.65 -5.41
N GLN A 344 1.78 38.95 -5.20
CA GLN A 344 2.22 39.90 -6.23
C GLN A 344 3.58 39.49 -6.80
N GLY A 345 3.71 39.58 -8.13
CA GLY A 345 4.92 39.20 -8.87
C GLY A 345 5.01 37.72 -9.21
N ARG A 346 4.13 36.86 -8.69
CA ARG A 346 4.06 35.44 -9.08
C ARG A 346 3.35 35.29 -10.42
N THR A 347 3.80 34.35 -11.23
CA THR A 347 3.11 33.95 -12.46
C THR A 347 2.08 32.86 -12.15
N VAL A 348 0.88 33.02 -12.69
CA VAL A 348 -0.18 32.00 -12.67
C VAL A 348 -0.46 31.53 -14.09
N VAL A 349 -0.84 30.26 -14.20
CA VAL A 349 -1.24 29.64 -15.46
C VAL A 349 -2.75 29.47 -15.44
N LEU A 350 -3.44 29.99 -16.46
CA LEU A 350 -4.87 29.80 -16.67
C LEU A 350 -5.10 29.03 -17.96
N ASP A 351 -5.80 27.91 -17.86
CA ASP A 351 -6.21 27.09 -19.00
C ASP A 351 -7.66 27.40 -19.35
N LEU A 352 -7.85 28.39 -20.21
CA LEU A 352 -9.15 28.99 -20.54
C LEU A 352 -9.90 28.22 -21.64
N GLY A 353 -9.57 26.94 -21.82
CA GLY A 353 -10.17 26.03 -22.79
C GLY A 353 -9.64 26.18 -24.21
N THR A 354 -9.72 27.39 -24.79
CA THR A 354 -9.23 27.67 -26.15
C THR A 354 -7.81 28.22 -26.16
N VAL A 355 -7.38 28.83 -25.06
CA VAL A 355 -6.05 29.43 -24.90
C VAL A 355 -5.54 29.16 -23.50
N THR A 356 -4.24 28.89 -23.41
CA THR A 356 -3.54 28.83 -22.12
C THR A 356 -2.68 30.08 -21.98
N VAL A 357 -2.81 30.78 -20.85
CA VAL A 357 -2.08 32.01 -20.59
C VAL A 357 -1.24 31.94 -19.32
N GLU A 358 -0.05 32.52 -19.41
CA GLU A 358 0.79 32.81 -18.25
C GLU A 358 0.70 34.30 -17.95
N ALA A 359 0.27 34.65 -16.74
CA ALA A 359 0.12 36.04 -16.35
C ALA A 359 0.68 36.31 -14.96
N THR A 360 1.31 37.46 -14.77
CA THR A 360 1.88 37.86 -13.48
C THR A 360 0.84 38.57 -12.62
N VAL A 361 0.72 38.16 -11.36
CA VAL A 361 -0.15 38.80 -10.37
C VAL A 361 0.35 40.21 -10.06
N VAL A 362 -0.50 41.22 -10.26
CA VAL A 362 -0.24 42.63 -9.95
C VAL A 362 -0.82 43.00 -8.60
N THR A 363 -2.05 42.57 -8.33
CA THR A 363 -2.75 42.75 -7.06
C THR A 363 -3.50 41.46 -6.73
N ALA A 364 -3.42 41.02 -5.47
CA ALA A 364 -3.88 39.72 -4.98
C ALA A 364 -4.82 39.84 -3.78
#